data_AF-A0A350BMW0-F1
#
_entry.id   AF-A0A350BMW0-F1
#
_cell.length_a   1.000
_cell.length_b   1.000
_cell.length_c   1.000
_cell.angle_alpha   90.00
_cell.angle_beta   90.00
_cell.angle_gamma   90.00
#
_symmetry.space_group_name_H-M   'P 1'
#
loop_
_entity.id
_entity.type
_entity.pdbx_description
1 polymer ?
#
loop_
_entity_poly.entity_id
_entity_poly.type
_entity_poly.pdbx_seq_one_letter_code
_entity_poly.pdbx_strand_id
1 'polypeptide(L)'
;MFLLYVARDILLIDSSNAGTAMNRLSELYTSSVGKKIIMSLSGLFLCTFLVVHVGINLLLFKSDGGASYNEFSNFLSSNVIIRTIEIVLFVGLIAHVVSGAVVWMKNRASRPVRYEVYKLSDNTSFSSRTPMLTAGAGLVGFFLV
;
A
#
# COMPACT_ATOMS: atom_id res chain seq x y z
N MET A 1 -47.32 -10.96 28.22
CA MET A 1 -46.06 -10.86 28.98
C MET A 1 -44.90 -11.59 28.31
N PHE A 2 -45.07 -12.85 27.89
CA PHE A 2 -44.03 -13.64 27.18
C PHE A 2 -43.56 -13.02 25.85
N LEU A 3 -44.48 -12.45 25.06
CA LEU A 3 -44.17 -11.75 23.79
C LEU A 3 -43.37 -10.44 23.97
N LEU A 4 -43.56 -9.72 25.08
CA LEU A 4 -42.80 -8.49 25.37
C LEU A 4 -41.37 -8.80 25.84
N TYR A 5 -41.15 -9.96 26.45
CA TYR A 5 -39.83 -10.42 26.87
C TYR A 5 -38.96 -10.86 25.68
N VAL A 6 -39.55 -11.64 24.75
CA VAL A 6 -38.87 -12.09 23.52
C VAL A 6 -38.52 -10.91 22.58
N ALA A 7 -39.41 -9.92 22.46
CA ALA A 7 -39.14 -8.72 21.66
C ALA A 7 -38.02 -7.85 22.26
N ARG A 8 -37.92 -7.76 23.59
CA ARG A 8 -36.86 -7.02 24.27
C ARG A 8 -35.49 -7.66 24.08
N ASP A 9 -35.39 -9.00 24.15
CA ASP A 9 -34.13 -9.70 23.93
C ASP A 9 -33.66 -9.58 22.46
N ILE A 10 -34.56 -9.65 21.47
CA ILE A 10 -34.24 -9.41 20.06
C ILE A 10 -33.72 -7.98 19.80
N LEU A 11 -34.31 -6.97 20.46
CA LEU A 11 -33.92 -5.56 20.29
C LEU A 11 -32.62 -5.23 21.04
N LEU A 12 -32.32 -5.90 22.15
CA LEU A 12 -31.04 -5.77 22.88
C LEU A 12 -29.89 -6.54 22.23
N ILE A 13 -30.16 -7.64 21.53
CA ILE A 13 -29.16 -8.35 20.73
C ILE A 13 -28.69 -7.50 19.56
N ASP A 14 -29.58 -6.78 18.86
CA ASP A 14 -29.21 -5.90 17.73
C ASP A 14 -28.37 -4.69 18.18
N SER A 15 -28.73 -4.04 19.29
CA SER A 15 -27.96 -2.90 19.84
C SER A 15 -26.58 -3.29 20.39
N SER A 16 -26.41 -4.51 20.92
CA SER A 16 -25.11 -5.00 21.40
C SER A 16 -24.18 -5.44 20.26
N ASN A 17 -24.74 -5.97 19.16
CA ASN A 17 -24.01 -6.40 17.98
C ASN A 17 -23.48 -5.21 17.16
N ALA A 18 -24.24 -4.12 17.08
CA ALA A 18 -23.78 -2.87 16.45
C ALA A 18 -22.60 -2.24 17.22
N GLY A 19 -22.65 -2.25 18.56
CA GLY A 19 -21.56 -1.77 19.41
C GLY A 19 -20.29 -2.64 19.30
N THR A 20 -20.44 -3.95 19.22
CA THR A 20 -19.30 -4.86 18.99
C THR A 20 -18.73 -4.75 17.57
N ALA A 21 -19.55 -4.58 16.54
CA ALA A 21 -19.08 -4.36 15.17
C ALA A 21 -18.24 -3.08 15.04
N MET A 22 -18.68 -1.98 15.66
CA MET A 22 -17.94 -0.71 15.68
C MET A 22 -16.60 -0.83 16.42
N ASN A 23 -16.57 -1.58 17.54
CA ASN A 23 -15.35 -1.89 18.28
C ASN A 23 -14.38 -2.76 17.46
N ARG A 24 -14.87 -3.78 16.76
CA ARG A 24 -14.07 -4.68 15.90
C ARG A 24 -13.42 -3.94 14.72
N LEU A 25 -14.16 -3.04 14.07
CA LEU A 25 -13.59 -2.21 13.00
C LEU A 25 -12.50 -1.29 13.56
N SER A 26 -12.73 -0.64 14.70
CA SER A 26 -11.71 0.21 15.34
C SER A 26 -10.47 -0.59 15.81
N GLU A 27 -10.66 -1.83 16.29
CA GLU A 27 -9.59 -2.76 16.67
C GLU A 27 -8.77 -3.17 15.44
N LEU A 28 -9.41 -3.40 14.29
CA LEU A 28 -8.70 -3.68 13.04
C LEU A 28 -7.83 -2.49 12.60
N TYR A 29 -8.34 -1.26 12.64
CA TYR A 29 -7.55 -0.06 12.30
C TYR A 29 -6.45 0.27 13.32
N THR A 30 -6.67 -0.06 14.60
CA THR A 30 -5.71 0.24 15.69
C THR A 30 -4.64 -0.86 15.84
N SER A 31 -4.96 -2.10 15.44
CA SER A 31 -4.09 -3.26 15.58
C SER A 31 -2.84 -3.19 14.68
N SER A 32 -1.74 -3.75 15.18
CA SER A 32 -0.49 -3.94 14.44
C SER A 32 -0.69 -4.74 13.14
N VAL A 33 -1.72 -5.60 13.10
CA VAL A 33 -2.05 -6.42 11.93
C VAL A 33 -2.75 -5.59 10.85
N GLY A 34 -3.78 -4.81 11.19
CA GLY A 34 -4.51 -4.02 10.19
C GLY A 34 -3.65 -2.93 9.55
N LYS A 35 -2.73 -2.32 10.30
CA LYS A 35 -1.75 -1.37 9.72
C LYS A 35 -0.85 -2.03 8.66
N LYS A 36 -0.46 -3.30 8.85
CA LYS A 36 0.32 -4.04 7.85
C LYS A 36 -0.51 -4.40 6.63
N ILE A 37 -1.79 -4.75 6.80
CA ILE A 37 -2.69 -5.06 5.70
C ILE A 37 -2.92 -3.82 4.82
N ILE A 38 -3.21 -2.67 5.43
CA ILE A 38 -3.39 -1.39 4.69
C ILE A 38 -2.07 -0.99 4.00
N MET A 39 -0.93 -1.18 4.67
CA MET A 39 0.39 -0.98 4.07
C MET A 39 0.64 -1.88 2.86
N SER A 40 0.33 -3.18 2.93
CA SER A 40 0.50 -4.09 1.80
C SER A 40 -0.48 -3.81 0.67
N LEU A 41 -1.72 -3.41 0.98
CA LEU A 41 -2.73 -3.11 -0.03
C LEU A 41 -2.39 -1.84 -0.81
N SER A 42 -1.92 -0.79 -0.11
CA SER A 42 -1.42 0.42 -0.78
C SER A 42 -0.20 0.14 -1.65
N GLY A 43 0.69 -0.77 -1.24
CA GLY A 43 1.82 -1.21 -2.07
C GLY A 43 1.37 -1.99 -3.31
N LEU A 44 0.39 -2.88 -3.16
CA LEU A 44 -0.15 -3.66 -4.27
C LEU A 44 -0.83 -2.76 -5.32
N PHE A 45 -1.54 -1.72 -4.88
CA PHE A 45 -2.10 -0.70 -5.76
C PHE A 45 -1.02 0.01 -6.60
N LEU A 46 0.10 0.39 -5.98
CA LEU A 46 1.24 1.00 -6.68
C LEU A 46 1.94 0.02 -7.63
N CYS A 47 1.98 -1.27 -7.31
CA CYS A 47 2.51 -2.29 -8.23
C CYS A 47 1.71 -2.36 -9.53
N THR A 48 0.37 -2.26 -9.49
CA THR A 48 -0.45 -2.23 -10.71
C THR A 48 -0.10 -1.03 -11.59
N PHE A 49 0.13 0.13 -10.98
CA PHE A 49 0.58 1.32 -11.70
C PHE A 49 1.94 1.11 -12.39
N LEU A 50 2.90 0.46 -11.71
CA LEU A 50 4.21 0.15 -12.31
C LEU A 50 4.11 -0.74 -13.55
N VAL A 51 3.19 -1.70 -13.57
CA VAL A 51 2.97 -2.57 -14.74
C VAL A 51 2.51 -1.75 -15.95
N VAL A 52 1.54 -0.84 -15.75
CA VAL A 52 1.04 0.04 -16.83
C VAL A 52 2.14 1.00 -17.29
N HIS A 53 2.87 1.58 -16.33
CA HIS A 53 3.93 2.55 -16.62
C HIS A 53 5.07 1.93 -17.46
N VAL A 54 5.56 0.75 -17.06
CA VAL A 54 6.57 0.03 -17.85
C VAL A 54 5.99 -0.40 -19.20
N GLY A 55 4.72 -0.82 -19.25
CA GLY A 55 4.03 -1.16 -20.50
C GLY A 55 4.02 -0.03 -21.53
N ILE A 56 3.73 1.20 -21.10
CA ILE A 56 3.76 2.38 -21.98
C ILE A 56 5.21 2.72 -22.37
N ASN A 57 6.16 2.67 -21.43
CA ASN A 57 7.57 2.91 -21.74
C ASN A 57 8.16 1.86 -22.72
N LEU A 58 7.67 0.63 -22.71
CA LEU A 58 8.07 -0.37 -23.69
C LEU A 58 7.67 -0.01 -25.12
N LEU A 59 6.67 0.87 -25.32
CA LEU A 59 6.32 1.39 -26.64
C LEU A 59 7.46 2.21 -27.26
N LEU A 60 8.41 2.75 -26.48
CA LEU A 60 9.61 3.42 -27.00
C LEU A 60 10.56 2.46 -27.72
N PHE A 61 10.54 1.16 -27.37
CA PHE A 61 11.36 0.15 -28.04
C PHE A 61 10.71 -0.36 -29.34
N LYS A 62 9.47 0.04 -29.63
CA LYS A 62 8.85 -0.23 -30.91
C LYS A 62 9.58 0.60 -31.96
N SER A 63 10.04 -0.03 -33.05
CA SER A 63 10.80 0.62 -34.13
C SER A 63 9.94 1.50 -35.04
N ASP A 64 8.97 2.22 -34.47
CA ASP A 64 8.02 3.11 -35.14
C ASP A 64 8.39 4.59 -34.99
N GLY A 65 9.60 4.88 -34.51
CA GLY A 65 10.07 6.25 -34.26
C GLY A 65 9.40 6.93 -33.06
N GLY A 66 8.77 6.16 -32.17
CA GLY A 66 8.07 6.68 -30.99
C GLY A 66 6.62 7.12 -31.26
N ALA A 67 6.07 6.81 -32.43
CA ALA A 67 4.71 7.20 -32.80
C ALA A 67 3.66 6.62 -31.83
N SER A 68 3.74 5.33 -31.50
CA SER A 68 2.81 4.71 -30.54
C SER A 68 2.99 5.27 -29.12
N TYR A 69 4.22 5.58 -28.70
CA TYR A 69 4.45 6.23 -27.41
C TYR A 69 3.80 7.62 -27.36
N ASN A 70 3.92 8.41 -28.44
CA ASN A 70 3.39 9.77 -28.49
C ASN A 70 1.85 9.79 -28.56
N GLU A 71 1.23 8.83 -29.25
CA GLU A 71 -0.21 8.65 -29.30
C GLU A 71 -0.78 8.32 -27.91
N PHE A 72 -0.21 7.32 -27.22
CA PHE A 72 -0.60 6.97 -25.87
C PHE A 72 -0.33 8.11 -24.88
N SER A 73 0.82 8.79 -24.98
CA SER A 73 1.13 9.92 -24.10
C SER A 73 0.11 11.06 -24.24
N ASN A 74 -0.30 11.38 -25.47
CA ASN A 74 -1.36 12.36 -25.72
C ASN A 74 -2.72 11.88 -25.18
N PHE A 75 -3.05 10.60 -25.34
CA PHE A 75 -4.27 10.03 -24.77
C PHE A 75 -4.28 10.09 -23.23
N LEU A 76 -3.16 9.78 -22.57
CA LEU A 76 -3.07 9.88 -21.11
C LEU A 76 -3.15 11.34 -20.63
N SER A 77 -2.48 12.28 -21.29
CA SER A 77 -2.46 13.69 -20.84
C SER A 77 -3.75 14.46 -21.15
N SER A 78 -4.46 14.10 -22.22
CA SER A 78 -5.68 14.81 -22.67
C SER A 78 -6.92 14.47 -21.82
N ASN A 79 -6.93 13.28 -21.21
CA ASN A 79 -8.08 12.81 -20.44
C ASN A 79 -8.07 13.35 -19.00
N VAL A 80 -9.09 14.13 -18.65
CA VAL A 80 -9.27 14.69 -17.29
C VAL A 80 -9.37 13.60 -16.21
N ILE A 81 -9.91 12.43 -16.56
CA ILE A 81 -9.97 11.27 -15.67
C ILE A 81 -8.56 10.80 -15.29
N ILE A 82 -7.66 10.68 -16.27
CA ILE A 82 -6.27 10.24 -16.04
C ILE A 82 -5.50 11.28 -15.22
N ARG A 83 -5.73 12.59 -15.47
CA ARG A 83 -5.17 13.67 -14.65
C ARG A 83 -5.57 13.57 -13.17
N THR A 84 -6.80 13.15 -12.90
CA THR A 84 -7.29 12.96 -11.52
C THR A 84 -6.60 11.75 -10.87
N ILE A 85 -6.46 10.67 -11.63
CA ILE A 85 -5.76 9.45 -11.18
C ILE A 85 -4.28 9.73 -10.89
N GLU A 86 -3.62 10.59 -11.67
CA GLU A 86 -2.24 11.04 -11.41
C GLU A 86 -2.09 11.64 -10.01
N ILE A 87 -2.99 12.57 -9.64
CA ILE A 87 -2.98 13.20 -8.31
C ILE A 87 -3.22 12.16 -7.21
N VAL A 88 -4.18 11.25 -7.42
CA VAL A 88 -4.48 10.17 -6.46
C VAL A 88 -3.29 9.23 -6.31
N LEU A 89 -2.60 8.87 -7.39
CA LEU A 89 -1.39 8.04 -7.38
C LEU A 89 -0.26 8.74 -6.64
N PHE A 90 -0.06 10.03 -6.86
CA PHE A 90 0.98 10.82 -6.20
C PHE A 90 0.73 10.91 -4.68
N VAL A 91 -0.51 11.21 -4.28
CA VAL A 91 -0.91 11.22 -2.86
C VAL A 91 -0.78 9.82 -2.25
N GLY A 92 -1.23 8.78 -2.97
CA GLY A 92 -1.13 7.39 -2.56
C GLY A 92 0.32 6.93 -2.37
N LEU A 93 1.23 7.38 -3.23
CA LEU A 93 2.66 7.14 -3.12
C LEU A 93 3.24 7.74 -1.84
N ILE A 94 2.94 9.02 -1.57
CA ILE A 94 3.38 9.69 -0.34
C ILE A 94 2.85 8.94 0.89
N ALA A 95 1.55 8.62 0.90
CA ALA A 95 0.92 7.89 1.98
C ALA A 95 1.56 6.50 2.20
N HIS A 96 1.88 5.78 1.12
CA HIS A 96 2.57 4.49 1.18
C HIS A 96 3.99 4.60 1.76
N VAL A 97 4.78 5.58 1.30
CA VAL A 97 6.15 5.78 1.78
C VAL A 97 6.15 6.18 3.26
N VAL A 98 5.28 7.09 3.67
CA VAL A 98 5.18 7.54 5.08
C VAL A 98 4.74 6.38 5.98
N SER A 99 3.69 5.66 5.61
CA SER A 99 3.21 4.52 6.41
C SER A 99 4.27 3.40 6.49
N GLY A 100 5.00 3.14 5.41
CA GLY A 100 6.12 2.21 5.39
C GLY A 100 7.28 2.64 6.28
N ALA A 101 7.66 3.91 6.22
CA ALA A 101 8.71 4.49 7.06
C ALA A 101 8.34 4.39 8.55
N VAL A 102 7.09 4.70 8.92
CA VAL A 102 6.61 4.58 10.30
C VAL A 102 6.66 3.13 10.77
N VAL A 103 6.22 2.16 9.97
CA VAL A 103 6.30 0.73 10.32
C VAL A 103 7.75 0.27 10.43
N TRP A 104 8.63 0.73 9.54
CA TRP A 104 10.06 0.41 9.56
C TRP A 104 10.72 0.96 10.83
N MET A 105 10.47 2.23 11.18
CA MET A 105 10.98 2.86 12.39
C MET A 105 10.48 2.15 13.65
N LYS A 106 9.18 1.81 13.71
CA LYS A 106 8.62 1.05 14.84
C LYS A 106 9.24 -0.34 14.95
N ASN A 107 9.37 -1.07 13.85
CA ASN A 107 10.02 -2.39 13.83
C ASN A 107 11.51 -2.32 14.22
N ARG A 108 12.18 -1.19 13.94
CA ARG A 108 13.56 -0.94 14.35
C ARG A 108 13.66 -0.57 15.84
N ALA A 109 12.77 0.28 16.34
CA ALA A 109 12.73 0.73 17.73
C ALA A 109 12.29 -0.37 18.70
N SER A 110 11.43 -1.29 18.27
CA SER A 110 11.00 -2.46 19.05
C SER A 110 12.09 -3.54 19.20
N ARG A 111 13.33 -3.30 18.74
CA ARG A 111 14.46 -4.23 18.85
C ARG A 111 15.57 -3.65 19.74
N PRO A 112 15.46 -3.77 21.08
CA PRO A 112 16.47 -3.29 22.02
C PRO A 112 17.74 -4.16 22.08
N VAL A 113 17.65 -5.45 21.75
CA VAL A 113 18.81 -6.37 21.68
C VAL A 113 19.08 -6.70 20.22
N ARG A 114 20.28 -6.35 19.72
CA ARG A 114 20.76 -6.84 18.42
C ARG A 114 20.91 -8.36 18.52
N TYR A 115 20.40 -9.11 17.54
CA TYR A 115 20.56 -10.57 17.46
C TYR A 115 22.01 -10.97 17.78
N GLU A 116 22.20 -11.80 18.82
CA GLU A 116 23.52 -12.29 19.27
C GLU A 116 24.20 -13.24 18.27
N VAL A 117 23.49 -13.65 17.22
CA VAL A 117 24.05 -14.49 16.16
C VAL A 117 24.02 -13.71 14.85
N TYR A 118 25.07 -12.93 14.61
CA TYR A 118 25.35 -12.34 13.30
C TYR A 118 26.00 -13.41 12.40
N LYS A 119 25.27 -14.48 12.05
CA LYS A 119 25.68 -15.40 10.98
C LYS A 119 25.51 -14.67 9.65
N LEU A 120 26.57 -13.96 9.27
CA LEU A 120 26.58 -13.00 8.17
C LEU A 120 26.60 -13.67 6.77
N SER A 121 26.76 -15.00 6.70
CA SER A 121 27.22 -15.67 5.48
C SER A 121 26.14 -16.15 4.51
N ASP A 122 25.05 -16.84 4.86
CA ASP A 122 24.52 -17.77 3.84
C ASP A 122 23.12 -17.55 3.25
N ASN A 123 22.22 -16.72 3.79
CA ASN A 123 20.80 -16.80 3.35
C ASN A 123 19.99 -15.50 3.20
N THR A 124 20.60 -14.31 3.21
CA THR A 124 19.83 -13.06 3.02
C THR A 124 20.49 -12.08 2.05
N SER A 125 19.81 -11.80 0.93
CA SER A 125 20.24 -10.84 -0.07
C SER A 125 20.26 -9.40 0.48
N PHE A 126 21.11 -8.55 -0.06
CA PHE A 126 21.27 -7.13 0.34
C PHE A 126 19.93 -6.36 0.30
N SER A 127 19.04 -6.72 -0.64
CA SER A 127 17.69 -6.18 -0.77
C SER A 127 16.81 -6.46 0.46
N SER A 128 16.90 -7.66 1.04
CA SER A 128 16.16 -8.02 2.26
C SER A 128 16.70 -7.35 3.53
N ARG A 129 17.97 -6.89 3.50
CA ARG A 129 18.63 -6.25 4.65
C ARG A 129 18.33 -4.76 4.73
N THR A 130 18.03 -4.13 3.59
CA THR A 130 17.88 -2.68 3.48
C THR A 130 16.64 -2.26 2.69
N PRO A 131 15.44 -2.77 3.03
CA PRO A 131 14.24 -2.57 2.21
C PRO A 131 13.91 -1.10 1.96
N MET A 132 14.25 -0.19 2.87
CA MET A 132 14.05 1.26 2.67
C MET A 132 15.05 1.89 1.68
N LEU A 133 16.29 1.41 1.63
CA LEU A 133 17.28 1.87 0.66
C LEU A 133 16.99 1.31 -0.74
N THR A 134 16.67 0.02 -0.86
CA THR A 134 16.30 -0.57 -2.14
C THR A 134 14.98 -0.01 -2.68
N ALA A 135 13.96 0.16 -1.83
CA ALA A 135 12.71 0.80 -2.25
C ALA A 135 12.91 2.29 -2.58
N GLY A 136 13.70 3.02 -1.78
CA GLY A 136 14.02 4.43 -2.03
C GLY A 136 14.77 4.63 -3.35
N ALA A 137 15.75 3.78 -3.65
CA ALA A 137 16.45 3.81 -4.93
C ALA A 137 15.52 3.52 -6.12
N GLY A 138 14.56 2.59 -5.97
CA GLY A 138 13.53 2.32 -6.97
C GLY A 138 12.64 3.54 -7.24
N LEU A 139 12.26 4.29 -6.20
CA LEU A 139 11.49 5.53 -6.36
C LEU A 139 12.27 6.63 -7.08
N VAL A 140 13.55 6.79 -6.75
CA VAL A 140 14.41 7.78 -7.43
C VAL A 140 14.59 7.43 -8.90
N GLY A 141 14.80 6.15 -9.23
CA GLY A 141 14.86 5.70 -10.62
C GLY A 141 13.54 5.91 -11.37
N PHE A 142 12.41 5.73 -10.68
CA PHE A 142 11.08 5.94 -11.24
C PHE A 142 10.77 7.42 -11.55
N PHE A 143 11.17 8.36 -10.69
CA PHE A 143 10.92 9.79 -10.92
C PHE A 143 11.86 10.44 -11.95
N LEU A 144 12.95 9.76 -12.33
CA LEU A 144 13.95 10.26 -13.29
C LEU A 144 13.67 9.85 -14.75
N VAL A 145 12.74 8.93 -14.97
CA VAL A 145 12.31 8.44 -16.30
C VAL A 145 10.91 8.97 -16.60
#